data_AF-A0A1F7RLQ1-F1
#
_entry.id   AF-A0A1F7RLQ1-F1
#
_cell.length_a   1.000
_cell.length_b   1.000
_cell.length_c   1.000
_cell.angle_alpha   90.00
_cell.angle_beta   90.00
_cell.angle_gamma   90.00
#
_symmetry.space_group_name_H-M   'P 1'
#
loop_
_entity.id
_entity.type
_entity.pdbx_description
1 polymer ?
#
loop_
_entity_poly.entity_id
_entity_poly.type
_entity_poly.pdbx_seq_one_letter_code
_entity_poly.pdbx_strand_id
1 'polypeptide(L)'
;MSNPLPLNQVSISILDDSQINAANAGGGKFLVTTGLLESANDDQLRGVMAHEIAHADLGHVAKAQLVGTGLNIGIIVLDKILPGSSKITPLVADLGVMRPFSRKEEYEADAHGVDILNRSGYNGKQIEINTLTWLLKTEGPSGGFLETHPNTEDRIQRIRNLP
;
A
#
# COMPACT_ATOMS: atom_id res chain seq x y z
N MET A 1 -7.37 -12.60 0.71
CA MET A 1 -6.82 -12.85 -0.64
C MET A 1 -7.59 -13.96 -1.32
N SER A 2 -7.88 -13.80 -2.60
CA SER A 2 -8.38 -14.81 -3.53
C SER A 2 -7.26 -15.72 -4.02
N ASN A 3 -6.02 -15.23 -4.05
CA ASN A 3 -4.79 -16.01 -4.26
C ASN A 3 -3.95 -16.01 -2.96
N PRO A 4 -4.27 -16.89 -1.99
CA PRO A 4 -3.59 -16.88 -0.69
C PRO A 4 -2.12 -17.30 -0.81
N LEU A 5 -1.25 -16.56 -0.12
CA LEU A 5 0.16 -16.92 0.05
C LEU A 5 0.34 -17.76 1.33
N PRO A 6 1.25 -18.75 1.33
CA PRO A 6 1.72 -19.39 2.55
C PRO A 6 2.20 -18.36 3.58
N LEU A 7 1.88 -18.56 4.87
CA LEU A 7 2.24 -17.61 5.92
C LEU A 7 3.75 -17.35 6.03
N ASN A 8 4.58 -18.34 5.72
CA ASN A 8 6.04 -18.20 5.70
C ASN A 8 6.58 -17.38 4.50
N GLN A 9 5.71 -16.96 3.58
CA GLN A 9 6.02 -16.05 2.48
C GLN A 9 5.50 -14.63 2.71
N VAL A 10 4.74 -14.40 3.78
CA VAL A 10 4.21 -13.09 4.11
C VAL A 10 5.10 -12.42 5.16
N SER A 11 5.52 -11.19 4.90
CA SER A 11 6.31 -10.40 5.85
C SER A 11 5.93 -8.93 5.78
N ILE A 12 5.83 -8.29 6.94
CA ILE A 12 5.65 -6.84 7.07
C ILE A 12 6.95 -6.27 7.64
N SER A 13 7.55 -5.30 6.95
CA SER A 13 8.70 -4.56 7.45
C SER A 13 8.29 -3.14 7.82
N ILE A 14 8.83 -2.64 8.93
CA ILE A 14 8.58 -1.29 9.40
C ILE A 14 9.69 -0.38 8.89
N LEU A 15 9.33 0.72 8.25
CA LEU A 15 10.24 1.78 7.82
C LEU A 15 10.20 2.93 8.83
N ASP A 16 11.38 3.37 9.27
CA ASP A 16 11.53 4.59 10.06
C ASP A 16 11.34 5.81 9.15
N ASP A 17 10.08 6.21 8.99
CA ASP A 17 9.62 7.29 8.13
C ASP A 17 8.35 7.89 8.77
N SER A 18 8.34 9.22 8.95
CA SER A 18 7.24 9.94 9.59
C SER A 18 6.05 10.18 8.66
N GLN A 19 6.19 9.95 7.35
CA GLN A 19 5.07 10.01 6.41
C GLN A 19 4.08 8.88 6.68
N ILE A 20 2.78 9.13 6.52
CA ILE A 20 1.75 8.08 6.56
C ILE A 20 1.83 7.32 5.24
N ASN A 21 2.32 6.08 5.25
CA ASN A 21 2.42 5.30 4.02
C ASN A 21 2.50 3.78 4.28
N ALA A 22 2.13 3.02 3.25
CA ALA A 22 2.35 1.60 3.16
C ALA A 22 2.52 1.21 1.68
N ALA A 23 3.23 0.13 1.41
CA ALA A 23 3.41 -0.34 0.05
C ALA A 23 3.55 -1.86 -0.01
N ASN A 24 3.11 -2.44 -1.12
CA ASN A 24 3.42 -3.81 -1.49
C ASN A 24 4.66 -3.90 -2.42
N ALA A 25 5.63 -4.72 -2.03
CA ALA A 25 6.87 -4.93 -2.76
C ALA A 25 6.90 -6.19 -3.64
N GLY A 26 5.76 -6.86 -3.76
CA GLY A 26 5.61 -8.14 -4.45
C GLY A 26 5.98 -9.33 -3.58
N GLY A 27 5.48 -10.51 -3.96
CA GLY A 27 5.84 -11.79 -3.34
C GLY A 27 5.53 -11.90 -1.84
N GLY A 28 4.46 -11.26 -1.37
CA GLY A 28 4.02 -11.31 0.03
C GLY A 28 4.73 -10.33 0.97
N LYS A 29 5.55 -9.42 0.44
CA LYS A 29 6.30 -8.43 1.23
C LYS A 29 5.57 -7.10 1.25
N PHE A 30 5.33 -6.60 2.45
CA PHE A 30 4.69 -5.32 2.70
C PHE A 30 5.62 -4.41 3.51
N LEU A 31 5.54 -3.12 3.24
CA LEU A 31 6.23 -2.06 3.94
C LEU A 31 5.19 -1.17 4.62
N VAL A 32 5.45 -0.78 5.86
CA VAL A 32 4.61 0.13 6.63
C VAL A 32 5.52 1.15 7.31
N THR A 33 5.17 2.44 7.25
CA THR A 33 5.96 3.48 7.91
C THR A 33 5.61 3.61 9.40
N THR A 34 6.55 4.12 10.20
CA THR A 34 6.28 4.51 11.60
C THR A 34 5.20 5.59 11.68
N GLY A 35 5.16 6.53 10.73
CA GLY A 35 4.12 7.56 10.65
C GLY A 35 2.71 6.99 10.51
N LEU A 36 2.53 5.93 9.71
CA LEU A 36 1.24 5.22 9.62
C LEU A 36 0.90 4.57 10.98
N LEU A 37 1.84 3.85 11.59
CA LEU A 37 1.59 3.13 12.85
C LEU A 37 1.30 4.05 14.04
N GLU A 38 1.92 5.22 14.08
CA GLU A 38 1.73 6.20 15.15
C GLU A 38 0.44 7.01 14.98
N SER A 39 -0.02 7.21 13.74
CA SER A 39 -1.16 8.08 13.44
C SER A 39 -2.48 7.31 13.25
N ALA A 40 -2.42 6.09 12.72
CA ALA A 40 -3.60 5.29 12.42
C ALA A 40 -4.14 4.57 13.65
N ASN A 41 -5.45 4.51 13.76
CA ASN A 41 -6.10 3.51 14.59
C ASN A 41 -6.16 2.15 13.88
N ASP A 42 -6.61 1.17 14.63
CA ASP A 42 -6.79 -0.22 14.24
C ASP A 42 -7.55 -0.41 12.91
N ASP A 43 -8.64 0.31 12.69
CA ASP A 43 -9.46 0.21 11.47
C ASP A 43 -8.82 0.93 10.28
N GLN A 44 -8.16 2.06 10.51
CA GLN A 44 -7.42 2.79 9.48
C GLN A 44 -6.23 1.96 8.98
N LEU A 45 -5.50 1.30 9.88
CA LEU A 45 -4.45 0.36 9.51
C LEU A 45 -5.02 -0.83 8.73
N ARG A 46 -6.18 -1.36 9.12
CA ARG A 46 -6.88 -2.41 8.35
C ARG A 46 -7.24 -1.96 6.94
N GLY A 47 -7.78 -0.76 6.76
CA GLY A 47 -8.12 -0.22 5.44
C GLY A 47 -6.89 -0.08 4.55
N VAL A 48 -5.84 0.58 5.04
CA VAL A 48 -4.58 0.73 4.29
C VAL A 48 -4.00 -0.63 3.90
N MET A 49 -3.93 -1.58 4.84
CA MET A 49 -3.38 -2.90 4.54
C MET A 49 -4.27 -3.74 3.63
N ALA A 50 -5.60 -3.65 3.75
CA ALA A 50 -6.53 -4.35 2.87
C ALA A 50 -6.39 -3.86 1.42
N HIS A 51 -6.23 -2.55 1.23
CA HIS A 51 -5.94 -1.93 -0.05
C HIS A 51 -4.61 -2.43 -0.65
N GLU A 52 -3.52 -2.43 0.13
CA GLU A 52 -2.22 -2.95 -0.34
C GLU A 52 -2.24 -4.45 -0.66
N ILE A 53 -2.98 -5.23 0.13
CA ILE A 53 -3.19 -6.66 -0.14
C ILE A 53 -3.99 -6.83 -1.43
N ALA A 54 -4.96 -5.96 -1.70
CA ALA A 54 -5.76 -6.00 -2.92
C ALA A 54 -4.92 -5.74 -4.17
N HIS A 55 -4.04 -4.73 -4.16
CA HIS A 55 -3.08 -4.48 -5.24
C HIS A 55 -2.20 -5.71 -5.53
N ALA A 56 -1.76 -6.41 -4.48
CA ALA A 56 -0.97 -7.63 -4.61
C ALA A 56 -1.78 -8.75 -5.28
N ASP A 57 -2.99 -8.98 -4.79
CA ASP A 57 -3.86 -10.08 -5.19
C ASP A 57 -4.39 -9.93 -6.61
N LEU A 58 -4.58 -8.68 -7.07
CA LEU A 58 -4.95 -8.32 -8.43
C LEU A 58 -3.76 -8.26 -9.40
N GLY A 59 -2.53 -8.42 -8.90
CA GLY A 59 -1.32 -8.41 -9.73
C GLY A 59 -0.87 -7.02 -10.20
N HIS A 60 -1.42 -5.94 -9.64
CA HIS A 60 -1.04 -4.55 -9.98
C HIS A 60 0.44 -4.31 -9.70
N VAL A 61 0.95 -4.83 -8.59
CA VAL A 61 2.36 -4.71 -8.18
C VAL A 61 3.27 -5.41 -9.17
N ALA A 62 2.94 -6.66 -9.54
CA ALA A 62 3.72 -7.43 -10.51
C ALA A 62 3.75 -6.73 -11.88
N LYS A 63 2.60 -6.19 -12.32
CA LYS A 63 2.51 -5.38 -13.54
C LYS A 63 3.38 -4.13 -13.46
N ALA A 64 3.32 -3.38 -12.36
CA ALA A 64 4.14 -2.19 -12.13
C ALA A 64 5.64 -2.51 -12.16
N GLN A 65 6.06 -3.62 -11.55
CA GLN A 65 7.45 -4.08 -11.59
C GLN A 65 7.89 -4.44 -13.01
N LEU A 66 7.05 -5.13 -13.79
CA LEU A 66 7.35 -5.50 -15.17
C LEU A 66 7.55 -4.28 -16.09
N VAL A 67 6.83 -3.19 -15.85
CA VAL A 67 6.98 -1.94 -16.63
C VAL A 67 7.99 -0.96 -16.01
N GLY A 68 8.71 -1.37 -14.97
CA GLY A 68 9.79 -0.60 -14.34
C GLY A 68 9.33 0.54 -13.44
N THR A 69 8.08 0.52 -12.97
CA THR A 69 7.47 1.59 -12.15
C THR A 69 7.12 1.16 -10.73
N GLY A 70 7.20 -0.14 -10.44
CA GLY A 70 6.93 -0.72 -9.12
C GLY A 70 8.20 -0.83 -8.25
N LEU A 71 7.98 -0.93 -6.94
CA LEU A 71 9.05 -1.08 -5.97
C LEU A 71 9.69 -2.48 -6.07
N ASN A 72 11.03 -2.54 -6.08
CA ASN A 72 11.81 -3.78 -6.18
C ASN A 72 12.75 -3.95 -4.98
N ILE A 73 12.28 -4.63 -3.91
CA ILE A 73 13.09 -4.87 -2.69
C ILE A 73 14.33 -5.76 -2.95
N GLY A 74 14.38 -6.51 -4.05
CA GLY A 74 15.57 -7.31 -4.40
C GLY A 74 16.85 -6.48 -4.51
N ILE A 75 16.74 -5.22 -4.92
CA ILE A 75 17.86 -4.27 -5.00
C ILE A 75 18.24 -3.75 -3.60
N ILE A 76 17.23 -3.55 -2.73
CA ILE A 76 17.34 -3.03 -1.36
C ILE A 76 18.12 -3.99 -0.45
N VAL A 77 17.82 -5.29 -0.55
CA VAL A 77 18.46 -6.33 0.28
C VAL A 77 19.91 -6.57 -0.16
N LEU A 78 20.22 -6.44 -1.45
CA LEU A 78 21.58 -6.61 -1.96
C LEU A 78 22.55 -5.57 -1.36
N ASP A 79 22.09 -4.32 -1.20
CA ASP A 79 22.88 -3.22 -0.62
C ASP A 79 23.17 -3.44 0.88
N LYS A 80 22.23 -4.04 1.63
CA LYS A 80 22.45 -4.39 3.05
C LYS A 80 23.43 -5.56 3.25
N ILE A 81 23.57 -6.45 2.27
CA ILE A 81 24.48 -7.61 2.33
C ILE A 81 25.90 -7.24 1.86
N LEU A 82 26.03 -6.25 0.97
CA LEU A 82 27.31 -5.77 0.43
C LEU A 82 27.53 -4.27 0.75
N PRO A 83 27.78 -3.92 2.02
CA PRO A 83 28.07 -2.53 2.38
C PRO A 83 29.34 -2.05 1.66
N GLY A 84 29.19 -1.16 0.68
CA GLY A 84 30.32 -0.56 -0.06
C GLY A 84 30.23 -0.60 -1.59
N SER A 85 29.18 -1.15 -2.20
CA SER A 85 28.90 -0.99 -3.64
C SER A 85 28.33 0.40 -3.93
N SER A 86 29.18 1.42 -3.83
CA SER A 86 28.94 2.86 -3.87
C SER A 86 28.45 3.43 -5.22
N LYS A 87 27.37 2.85 -5.78
CA LYS A 87 26.57 3.46 -6.85
C LYS A 87 25.06 3.40 -6.65
N ILE A 88 24.57 2.77 -5.57
CA ILE A 88 23.16 2.75 -5.24
C ILE A 88 22.98 3.55 -3.95
N THR A 89 22.77 4.86 -4.12
CA THR A 89 22.31 5.84 -3.13
C THR A 89 21.14 5.29 -2.28
N PRO A 90 20.82 5.86 -1.09
CA PRO A 90 19.66 5.52 -0.23
C PRO A 90 18.27 5.70 -0.86
N LEU A 91 18.10 5.40 -2.15
CA LEU A 91 16.88 5.44 -2.96
C LEU A 91 15.86 4.35 -2.56
N VAL A 92 16.01 3.82 -1.36
CA VAL A 92 15.53 2.49 -0.98
C VAL A 92 14.60 2.57 0.24
N ALA A 93 14.53 3.72 0.91
CA ALA A 93 13.63 3.94 2.04
C ALA A 93 12.54 4.98 1.77
N ASP A 94 12.51 5.59 0.58
CA ASP A 94 11.51 6.60 0.23
C ASP A 94 10.42 5.97 -0.66
N LEU A 95 9.26 5.71 -0.06
CA LEU A 95 8.08 5.21 -0.77
C LEU A 95 7.51 6.24 -1.75
N GLY A 96 7.82 7.54 -1.60
CA GLY A 96 7.36 8.61 -2.50
C GLY A 96 7.95 8.55 -3.91
N VAL A 97 8.99 7.74 -4.14
CA VAL A 97 9.58 7.56 -5.48
C VAL A 97 8.77 6.57 -6.35
N MET A 98 7.80 5.87 -5.75
CA MET A 98 6.93 4.95 -6.48
C MET A 98 6.00 5.73 -7.42
N ARG A 99 5.86 5.23 -8.66
CA ARG A 99 4.84 5.82 -9.54
C ARG A 99 3.45 5.46 -9.04
N PRO A 100 2.49 6.39 -9.15
CA PRO A 100 1.12 6.11 -8.74
C PRO A 100 0.49 5.05 -9.65
N PHE A 101 -0.40 4.24 -9.08
CA PHE A 101 -1.22 3.33 -9.86
C PHE A 101 -2.25 4.11 -10.70
N SER A 102 -2.76 3.46 -11.74
CA SER A 102 -3.82 4.07 -12.55
C SER A 102 -5.14 4.16 -11.76
N ARG A 103 -6.00 5.12 -12.09
CA ARG A 103 -7.35 5.25 -11.52
C ARG A 103 -8.14 3.94 -11.52
N LYS A 104 -8.00 3.18 -12.60
CA LYS A 104 -8.68 1.89 -12.75
C LYS A 104 -8.17 0.88 -11.71
N GLU A 105 -6.86 0.79 -11.53
CA GLU A 105 -6.23 -0.11 -10.56
C GLU A 105 -6.60 0.28 -9.12
N GLU A 106 -6.66 1.57 -8.81
CA GLU A 106 -7.15 2.07 -7.50
C GLU A 106 -8.61 1.65 -7.25
N TYR A 107 -9.50 1.82 -8.24
CA TYR A 107 -10.90 1.41 -8.09
C TYR A 107 -11.08 -0.11 -7.94
N GLU A 108 -10.25 -0.89 -8.62
CA GLU A 108 -10.24 -2.35 -8.50
C GLU A 108 -9.70 -2.77 -7.13
N ALA A 109 -8.64 -2.11 -6.64
CA ALA A 109 -8.08 -2.34 -5.31
C ALA A 109 -9.06 -1.97 -4.19
N ASP A 110 -9.75 -0.83 -4.29
CA ASP A 110 -10.80 -0.42 -3.34
C ASP A 110 -11.90 -1.48 -3.22
N ALA A 111 -12.46 -1.90 -4.35
CA ALA A 111 -13.55 -2.86 -4.37
C ALA A 111 -13.14 -4.22 -3.80
N HIS A 112 -11.90 -4.64 -4.10
CA HIS A 112 -11.35 -5.89 -3.61
C HIS A 112 -10.90 -5.80 -2.14
N GLY A 113 -10.43 -4.65 -1.68
CA GLY A 113 -10.13 -4.35 -0.28
C GLY A 113 -11.39 -4.46 0.59
N VAL A 114 -12.52 -3.92 0.11
CA VAL A 114 -13.84 -4.13 0.74
C VAL A 114 -14.19 -5.61 0.84
N ASP A 115 -14.00 -6.41 -0.22
CA ASP A 115 -14.24 -7.88 -0.17
C ASP A 115 -13.34 -8.56 0.87
N ILE A 116 -12.04 -8.23 0.88
CA ILE A 116 -11.07 -8.79 1.82
C ILE A 116 -11.49 -8.51 3.27
N LEU A 117 -11.88 -7.27 3.58
CA LEU A 117 -12.33 -6.87 4.91
C LEU A 117 -13.63 -7.58 5.30
N ASN A 118 -14.61 -7.64 4.39
CA ASN A 118 -15.89 -8.32 4.62
C ASN A 118 -15.68 -9.82 4.92
N ARG A 119 -14.84 -10.50 4.14
CA ARG A 119 -14.48 -11.91 4.36
C ARG A 119 -13.72 -12.14 5.66
N SER A 120 -13.07 -11.10 6.17
CA SER A 120 -12.36 -11.12 7.45
C SER A 120 -13.26 -10.77 8.65
N GLY A 121 -14.56 -10.56 8.42
CA GLY A 121 -15.57 -10.30 9.46
C GLY A 121 -15.75 -8.83 9.82
N TYR A 122 -15.21 -7.90 9.03
CA TYR A 122 -15.33 -6.45 9.25
C TYR A 122 -16.34 -5.80 8.30
N ASN A 123 -16.78 -4.59 8.63
CA ASN A 123 -17.56 -3.77 7.70
C ASN A 123 -16.61 -3.07 6.72
N GLY A 124 -16.27 -3.75 5.62
CA GLY A 124 -15.25 -3.29 4.68
C GLY A 124 -15.56 -1.93 4.06
N LYS A 125 -16.81 -1.73 3.63
CA LYS A 125 -17.26 -0.46 3.03
C LYS A 125 -17.08 0.72 3.99
N GLN A 126 -17.48 0.54 5.26
CA GLN A 126 -17.34 1.58 6.27
C GLN A 126 -15.87 1.86 6.61
N ILE A 127 -15.06 0.81 6.74
CA ILE A 127 -13.63 0.94 7.06
C ILE A 127 -12.89 1.66 5.94
N GLU A 128 -13.07 1.26 4.68
CA GLU A 128 -12.39 1.89 3.53
C GLU A 128 -12.77 3.37 3.39
N ILE A 129 -14.07 3.70 3.46
CA ILE A 129 -14.53 5.09 3.41
C ILE A 129 -13.93 5.92 4.54
N ASN A 130 -13.91 5.39 5.77
CA ASN A 130 -13.36 6.09 6.93
C ASN A 130 -11.86 6.28 6.81
N THR A 131 -11.14 5.28 6.30
CA THR A 131 -9.69 5.32 6.08
C THR A 131 -9.33 6.39 5.06
N LEU A 132 -9.96 6.38 3.88
CA LEU A 132 -9.74 7.41 2.85
C LEU A 132 -10.14 8.81 3.33
N THR A 133 -11.24 8.94 4.07
CA THR A 133 -11.66 10.22 4.67
C THR A 133 -10.67 10.73 5.70
N TRP A 134 -10.03 9.83 6.46
CA TRP A 134 -9.00 10.18 7.44
C TRP A 134 -7.69 10.61 6.77
N LEU A 135 -7.24 9.88 5.73
CA LEU A 135 -6.06 10.23 4.93
C LEU A 135 -6.20 11.63 4.34
N LEU A 136 -7.35 11.96 3.73
CA LEU A 136 -7.63 13.31 3.19
C LEU A 136 -7.53 14.45 4.20
N LYS A 137 -7.71 14.16 5.49
CA LYS A 137 -7.65 15.16 6.56
C LYS A 137 -6.28 15.26 7.23
N THR A 138 -5.50 14.19 7.15
CA THR A 138 -4.31 14.00 7.98
C THR A 138 -3.03 14.09 7.17
N GLU A 139 -3.05 13.67 5.90
CA GLU A 139 -1.90 13.82 5.03
C GLU A 139 -1.72 15.27 4.55
N GLY A 140 -0.46 15.70 4.49
CA GLY A 140 -0.07 16.99 3.94
C GLY A 140 -0.14 17.02 2.41
N PRO A 141 0.19 18.17 1.78
CA PRO A 141 0.09 18.35 0.33
C PRO A 141 1.17 17.61 -0.49
N SER A 142 2.12 16.93 0.16
CA SER A 142 3.26 16.26 -0.49
C SER A 142 3.77 15.10 0.38
N GLY A 143 4.15 13.98 -0.23
CA GLY A 143 4.53 12.76 0.48
C GLY A 143 3.32 11.92 0.87
N GLY A 144 3.58 10.66 1.25
CA GLY A 144 2.58 9.79 1.88
C GLY A 144 1.78 8.91 0.92
N PHE A 145 0.72 8.31 1.46
CA PHE A 145 -0.09 7.32 0.76
C PHE A 145 -0.86 7.94 -0.41
N LEU A 146 -1.40 9.14 -0.26
CA LEU A 146 -2.19 9.79 -1.32
C LEU A 146 -1.37 10.23 -2.54
N GLU A 147 -0.05 10.37 -2.40
CA GLU A 147 0.84 10.65 -3.55
C GLU A 147 0.95 9.44 -4.48
N THR A 148 1.03 8.24 -3.91
CA THR A 148 1.11 6.98 -4.66
C THR A 148 -0.27 6.42 -5.02
N HIS A 149 -1.32 6.84 -4.30
CA HIS A 149 -2.70 6.37 -4.46
C HIS A 149 -3.70 7.54 -4.68
N PRO A 150 -3.70 8.20 -5.85
CA PRO A 150 -4.45 9.42 -6.07
C PRO A 150 -5.97 9.21 -6.27
N ASN A 151 -6.73 10.31 -6.31
CA ASN A 151 -8.17 10.41 -6.64
C ASN A 151 -9.13 9.96 -5.52
N THR A 152 -8.83 10.32 -4.28
CA THR A 152 -9.51 9.81 -3.09
C THR A 152 -11.01 10.12 -3.01
N GLU A 153 -11.46 11.31 -3.42
CA GLU A 153 -12.88 11.67 -3.40
C GLU A 153 -13.72 10.79 -4.34
N ASP A 154 -13.24 10.56 -5.56
CA ASP A 154 -13.91 9.69 -6.54
C ASP A 154 -13.95 8.23 -6.04
N ARG A 155 -12.85 7.77 -5.44
CA ARG A 155 -12.75 6.44 -4.80
C ARG A 155 -13.79 6.26 -3.70
N ILE A 156 -13.93 7.24 -2.79
CA ILE A 156 -14.94 7.20 -1.72
C ILE A 156 -16.36 7.09 -2.31
N GLN A 157 -16.68 7.87 -3.34
CA GLN A 157 -18.00 7.78 -3.98
C GLN A 157 -18.24 6.43 -4.64
N ARG A 158 -17.20 5.85 -5.24
CA ARG A 158 -17.29 4.54 -5.86
C ARG A 158 -17.50 3.43 -4.84
N ILE A 159 -16.77 3.46 -3.72
CA ILE A 159 -16.98 2.53 -2.60
C ILE A 159 -18.41 2.63 -2.06
N ARG A 160 -18.96 3.84 -1.92
CA ARG A 160 -20.38 4.04 -1.51
C ARG A 160 -21.39 3.37 -2.43
N ASN A 161 -21.06 3.18 -3.70
CA ASN A 161 -21.92 2.56 -4.70
C ASN A 161 -21.65 1.06 -4.90
N LEU A 162 -20.70 0.47 -4.16
CA LEU A 162 -20.55 -0.98 -4.13
C LEU A 162 -21.82 -1.64 -3.54
N PRO A 163 -22.23 -2.80 -4.09
CA PRO A 163 -23.44 -3.51 -3.69
C PRO A 163 -23.43 -3.97 -2.23
#